data_AF-A0A5C5ZZN2-F1
#
_entry.id   AF-A0A5C5ZZN2-F1
#
_cell.length_a   1.000
_cell.length_b   1.000
_cell.length_c   1.000
_cell.angle_alpha   90.00
_cell.angle_beta   90.00
_cell.angle_gamma   90.00
#
_symmetry.space_group_name_H-M   'P 1'
#
loop_
_entity.id
_entity.type
_entity.pdbx_description
1 polymer ?
#
loop_
_entity_poly.entity_id
_entity_poly.type
_entity_poly.pdbx_seq_one_letter_code
_entity_poly.pdbx_strand_id
1 'polypeptide(L)' 'MRSSVKRVREAVEANDLDTAKDAYKMACRKLDQAAAKNVIHKNVASRTKSRLNAAIKKIAQAA' A
#
# COMPACT_ATOMS: atom_id res chain seq x y z
N MET A 1 -3.55 7.82 -6.76
CA MET A 1 -3.91 6.70 -5.87
C MET A 1 -3.66 5.35 -6.54
N ARG A 2 -4.27 5.04 -7.69
CA ARG A 2 -4.18 3.71 -8.33
C ARG A 2 -2.75 3.29 -8.69
N SER A 3 -1.95 4.19 -9.24
CA SER A 3 -0.53 3.94 -9.60
C SER A 3 0.36 3.65 -8.38
N SER A 4 0.16 4.36 -7.27
CA SER A 4 0.92 4.13 -6.03
C SER A 4 0.64 2.76 -5.42
N VAL A 5 -0.62 2.31 -5.47
CA VAL A 5 -1.01 0.97 -5.02
C VAL A 5 -0.40 -0.11 -5.93
N LYS A 6 -0.33 0.14 -7.25
CA LYS A 6 0.31 -0.77 -8.21
C LYS A 6 1.80 -0.95 -7.92
N ARG A 7 2.53 0.15 -7.68
CA ARG A 7 3.97 0.11 -7.32
C ARG A 7 4.26 -0.77 -6.11
N VAL A 8 3.42 -0.71 -5.07
CA VAL A 8 3.60 -1.56 -3.88
C VAL A 8 3.41 -3.04 -4.25
N ARG A 9 2.43 -3.37 -5.11
CA ARG A 9 2.23 -4.75 -5.57
C ARG A 9 3.39 -5.26 -6.42
N GLU A 10 3.91 -4.43 -7.32
CA GLU A 10 5.08 -4.76 -8.13
C GLU A 10 6.32 -5.02 -7.25
N ALA A 11 6.55 -4.19 -6.22
CA ALA A 11 7.65 -4.40 -5.27
C ALA A 11 7.45 -5.67 -4.41
N VAL A 12 6.21 -5.97 -4.02
CA VAL A 12 5.84 -7.21 -3.33
C VAL A 12 6.09 -8.43 -4.22
N GLU A 13 5.72 -8.39 -5.49
CA GLU A 13 5.99 -9.47 -6.46
C GLU A 13 7.50 -9.67 -6.70
N ALA A 14 8.28 -8.58 -6.67
CA ALA A 14 9.73 -8.61 -6.80
C ALA A 14 10.48 -9.07 -5.52
N ASN A 15 9.78 -9.35 -4.41
CA ASN A 15 10.35 -9.65 -3.09
C ASN A 15 11.33 -8.59 -2.54
N ASP A 16 11.23 -7.35 -3.00
CA ASP A 16 12.06 -6.25 -2.50
C ASP A 16 11.37 -5.56 -1.32
N LEU A 17 11.83 -5.92 -0.11
CA LEU A 17 11.21 -5.51 1.14
C LEU A 17 11.41 -4.03 1.46
N ASP A 18 12.56 -3.46 1.11
CA ASP A 18 12.88 -2.05 1.40
C ASP A 18 12.13 -1.13 0.45
N THR A 19 12.15 -1.45 -0.85
CA THR A 19 11.37 -0.73 -1.85
C THR A 19 9.87 -0.82 -1.57
N ALA A 20 9.38 -1.99 -1.11
CA ALA A 20 7.97 -2.16 -0.75
C ALA A 20 7.56 -1.28 0.45
N LYS A 21 8.41 -1.16 1.48
CA LYS A 21 8.16 -0.31 2.66
C LYS A 21 8.09 1.17 2.27
N ASP A 22 9.00 1.64 1.42
CA ASP A 22 9.02 3.05 1.01
C ASP A 22 7.88 3.40 0.04
N ALA A 23 7.59 2.51 -0.91
CA ALA A 23 6.40 2.64 -1.76
C ALA A 23 5.11 2.64 -0.93
N TYR A 24 5.05 1.85 0.15
CA TYR A 24 3.89 1.79 1.04
C TYR A 24 3.64 3.10 1.79
N LYS A 25 4.69 3.78 2.28
CA LYS A 25 4.56 5.11 2.92
C LYS A 25 3.91 6.11 1.95
N MET A 26 4.38 6.15 0.70
CA MET A 26 3.81 7.02 -0.33
C MET A 26 2.37 6.65 -0.67
N ALA A 27 2.07 5.36 -0.79
CA ALA A 27 0.72 4.88 -1.06
C ALA A 27 -0.26 5.26 0.05
N CYS A 28 0.15 5.13 1.32
CA CYS A 28 -0.65 5.55 2.48
C CYS A 28 -1.03 7.03 2.41
N ARG A 29 -0.05 7.92 2.17
CA ARG A 29 -0.31 9.36 2.05
C ARG A 29 -1.32 9.67 0.94
N LYS A 30 -1.20 9.02 -0.21
CA LYS A 30 -2.12 9.22 -1.34
C LYS A 30 -3.52 8.65 -1.07
N LEU A 31 -3.64 7.56 -0.31
CA LEU A 31 -4.92 6.99 0.11
C LEU A 31 -5.64 7.92 1.09
N ASP A 32 -4.92 8.47 2.06
CA ASP A 32 -5.50 9.42 3.03
C ASP A 32 -5.92 10.73 2.38
N GLN A 33 -5.11 11.25 1.44
CA GLN A 33 -5.49 12.41 0.65
C GLN A 33 -6.76 12.14 -0.18
N ALA A 34 -6.92 10.93 -0.73
CA ALA A 34 -8.11 10.57 -1.49
C ALA A 34 -9.35 10.43 -0.58
N ALA A 35 -9.17 9.90 0.64
CA ALA A 35 -10.23 9.83 1.63
C ALA A 35 -10.65 11.21 2.14
N ALA A 36 -9.69 12.10 2.42
CA ALA A 36 -9.95 13.47 2.86
C ALA A 36 -10.71 14.30 1.80
N LYS A 37 -10.44 14.04 0.52
CA LYS A 37 -11.16 14.66 -0.61
C LYS A 37 -12.50 13.96 -0.95
N ASN A 38 -12.94 13.01 -0.13
CA ASN A 38 -14.15 12.20 -0.37
C ASN A 38 -14.17 11.45 -1.71
N VAL A 39 -13.01 11.24 -2.35
CA VAL A 39 -12.90 10.47 -3.60
C VAL A 39 -13.11 8.97 -3.33
N ILE A 40 -12.71 8.52 -2.14
CA ILE A 40 -12.97 7.16 -1.65
C ILE A 40 -13.49 7.26 -0.22
N HIS A 41 -14.35 6.31 0.16
CA HIS A 41 -14.79 6.22 1.55
C HIS A 41 -13.61 5.88 2.49
N LYS A 42 -13.60 6.43 3.71
CA LYS A 42 -12.56 6.16 4.73
C LYS A 42 -12.29 4.67 4.92
N ASN A 43 -13.34 3.84 4.94
CA ASN A 43 -13.21 2.39 5.08
C ASN A 43 -12.54 1.74 3.87
N VAL A 44 -12.73 2.27 2.65
CA VAL A 44 -12.02 1.79 1.46
C VAL A 44 -10.53 2.06 1.61
N ALA A 45 -10.15 3.28 2.03
CA ALA A 45 -8.76 3.64 2.27
C ALA A 45 -8.12 2.72 3.32
N SER A 46 -8.78 2.52 4.47
CA SER A 46 -8.30 1.64 5.55
C SER A 46 -8.17 0.18 5.10
N ARG A 47 -9.15 -0.34 4.35
CA ARG A 47 -9.08 -1.71 3.79
C ARG A 47 -7.90 -1.86 2.83
N THR A 48 -7.66 -0.89 1.95
CA THR A 48 -6.53 -0.94 1.01
C THR A 48 -5.19 -0.92 1.75
N LYS A 49 -5.03 -0.05 2.76
CA LYS A 49 -3.82 -0.02 3.60
C LYS A 49 -3.56 -1.36 4.28
N SER A 50 -4.59 -1.91 4.94
CA SER A 50 -4.49 -3.20 5.63
C SER A 50 -4.06 -4.34 4.69
N ARG A 51 -4.64 -4.39 3.47
CA ARG A 51 -4.28 -5.41 2.47
C ARG A 51 -2.83 -5.29 2.00
N LEU A 52 -2.36 -4.07 1.74
CA LEU A 52 -0.98 -3.84 1.32
C LEU A 52 0.02 -4.20 2.44
N ASN A 53 -0.28 -3.82 3.67
CA ASN A 53 0.56 -4.16 4.82
C ASN A 53 0.64 -5.68 5.05
N ALA A 54 -0.47 -6.40 4.90
CA ALA A 54 -0.50 -7.85 5.00
C ALA A 54 0.38 -8.52 3.92
N ALA A 55 0.37 -7.98 2.70
CA ALA A 55 1.23 -8.49 1.62
C ALA A 55 2.72 -8.28 1.92
N ILE A 56 3.11 -7.10 2.41
CA ILE A 56 4.50 -6.80 2.80
C ILE A 56 4.93 -7.70 3.96
N LYS A 57 4.08 -7.86 4.97
CA LYS A 57 4.35 -8.74 6.12
C LYS A 57 4.53 -10.19 5.69
N LYS A 58 3.78 -10.67 4.70
CA LYS A 58 3.90 -12.03 4.18
C LYS A 58 5.29 -12.30 3.60
N ILE A 59 5.87 -11.35 2.87
CA ILE A 59 7.25 -11.45 2.37
C ILE A 59 8.25 -11.37 3.52
N ALA A 60 8.01 -10.45 4.47
CA ALA A 60 8.86 -10.30 5.66
C ALA A 60 8.91 -11.53 6.57
N GLN A 61 7.88 -12.39 6.54
CA GLN A 61 7.81 -13.62 7.33
C GLN A 61 8.27 -14.86 6.54
N ALA A 62 8.36 -14.77 5.22
CA ALA A 62 8.81 -15.85 4.35
C ALA A 62 10.33 -15.83 4.12
N ALA A 63 10.99 -14.71 4.44
CA ALA A 63 12.44 -14.56 4.54
C ALA A 63 12.90 -14.82 5.98
#